data_AF-A0A933UX69-F1
#
_entry.id   AF-A0A933UX69-F1
#
_cell.length_a   1.000
_cell.length_b   1.000
_cell.length_c   1.000
_cell.angle_alpha   90.00
_cell.angle_beta   90.00
_cell.angle_gamma   90.00
#
_symmetry.space_group_name_H-M   'P 1'
#
loop_
_entity.id
_entity.type
_entity.pdbx_description
1 polymer ?
#
loop_
_entity_poly.entity_id
_entity_poly.type
_entity_poly.pdbx_seq_one_letter_code
_entity_poly.pdbx_strand_id
1 'polypeptide(L)' 'MRVTVWKNEKESNERAIARFNKKVQASRKLVKVRSERYHSKDVRKAKQRQAAVMREVYRAAKEKNKFY' A
#
# COMPACT_ATOMS: atom_id res chain seq x y z
N MET A 1 -14.98 -8.90 2.42
CA MET A 1 -15.51 -7.59 1.95
C MET A 1 -15.00 -7.30 0.53
N ARG A 2 -15.88 -7.06 -0.44
CA ARG A 2 -15.54 -6.84 -1.87
C ARG A 2 -15.16 -5.38 -2.12
N VAL A 3 -14.21 -5.09 -3.02
CA VAL A 3 -13.95 -3.71 -3.49
C VAL A 3 -14.75 -3.51 -4.77
N THR A 4 -15.63 -2.52 -4.78
CA THR A 4 -16.47 -2.19 -5.94
C THR A 4 -16.23 -0.74 -6.40
N VAL A 5 -16.20 -0.57 -7.72
CA VAL A 5 -16.08 0.72 -8.41
C VAL A 5 -17.04 0.70 -9.58
N TRP A 6 -17.91 1.70 -9.64
CA TRP A 6 -18.77 1.97 -10.78
C TRP A 6 -18.07 3.03 -11.65
N LYS A 7 -18.09 2.82 -12.97
CA LYS A 7 -17.54 3.75 -13.95
C LYS A 7 -18.56 4.86 -14.20
N ASN A 8 -18.11 6.10 -14.24
CA ASN A 8 -18.97 7.23 -14.58
C ASN A 8 -19.00 7.43 -16.11
N GLU A 9 -20.08 7.99 -16.65
CA GLU A 9 -20.23 8.21 -18.12
C GLU A 9 -19.11 9.06 -18.72
N LYS A 10 -18.66 10.10 -18.01
CA LYS A 10 -17.61 11.02 -18.47
C LYS A 10 -16.18 10.57 -18.13
N GLU A 11 -16.01 9.33 -17.69
CA GLU A 11 -14.72 8.82 -17.22
C GLU A 11 -14.06 7.90 -18.26
N SER A 12 -12.76 8.11 -18.50
CA SER A 12 -11.96 7.16 -19.30
C SER A 12 -11.76 5.84 -18.53
N ASN A 13 -11.56 4.75 -19.26
CA ASN A 13 -11.32 3.43 -18.63
C ASN A 13 -10.09 3.45 -17.71
N GLU A 14 -9.04 4.15 -18.11
CA GLU A 14 -7.80 4.29 -17.33
C GLU A 14 -8.04 4.95 -15.97
N ARG A 15 -8.86 6.01 -15.93
CA ARG A 15 -9.21 6.69 -14.67
C ARG A 15 -10.03 5.79 -13.76
N ALA A 16 -10.94 4.98 -14.32
CA ALA A 16 -11.72 4.02 -13.55
C ALA A 16 -10.82 2.92 -12.94
N ILE A 17 -9.86 2.41 -13.71
CA ILE A 17 -8.86 1.43 -13.24
C ILE A 17 -7.98 2.04 -12.14
N ALA A 18 -7.49 3.27 -12.32
CA ALA A 18 -6.69 3.96 -11.31
C ALA A 18 -7.44 4.13 -9.99
N ARG A 19 -8.74 4.49 -10.04
CA ARG A 19 -9.62 4.56 -8.86
C ARG A 19 -9.76 3.20 -8.18
N PHE A 20 -9.99 2.14 -8.95
CA PHE A 20 -10.07 0.79 -8.41
C PHE A 20 -8.78 0.39 -7.69
N ASN A 21 -7.62 0.60 -8.33
CA ASN A 21 -6.32 0.32 -7.73
C ASN A 21 -6.11 1.09 -6.43
N LYS A 22 -6.48 2.39 -6.39
CA LYS A 22 -6.41 3.20 -5.17
C LYS A 22 -7.29 2.63 -4.05
N LYS A 23 -8.52 2.20 -4.36
CA LYS A 23 -9.41 1.55 -3.36
C LYS A 23 -8.87 0.20 -2.88
N VAL A 24 -8.29 -0.60 -3.77
CA VAL A 24 -7.65 -1.88 -3.40
C VAL A 24 -6.48 -1.63 -2.45
N GLN A 25 -5.59 -0.69 -2.77
CA GLN A 25 -4.46 -0.32 -1.92
C GLN A 25 -4.93 0.21 -0.55
N ALA A 26 -5.92 1.10 -0.53
CA ALA A 26 -6.50 1.64 0.70
C ALA A 26 -7.09 0.53 1.60
N SER A 27 -7.67 -0.50 1.00
CA SER A 27 -8.25 -1.62 1.74
C SER A 27 -7.21 -2.54 2.43
N ARG A 28 -5.92 -2.41 2.08
CA ARG A 28 -4.80 -3.23 2.60
C ARG A 28 -4.97 -4.76 2.47
N LYS A 29 -5.98 -5.23 1.74
CA LYS A 29 -6.31 -6.66 1.60
C LYS A 29 -5.16 -7.47 1.00
N LEU A 30 -4.51 -6.94 -0.03
CA LEU A 30 -3.36 -7.61 -0.66
C LEU A 30 -2.20 -7.80 0.32
N VAL A 31 -1.96 -6.80 1.19
CA VAL A 31 -0.92 -6.89 2.22
C VAL A 31 -1.28 -7.97 3.24
N LYS A 32 -2.55 -7.99 3.68
CA LYS A 32 -3.06 -8.99 4.63
C LYS A 32 -2.95 -10.41 4.08
N VAL A 33 -3.44 -10.65 2.87
CA VAL A 33 -3.36 -11.98 2.21
C VAL A 33 -1.90 -12.42 2.06
N ARG A 34 -1.00 -11.50 1.70
CA ARG A 34 0.43 -11.80 1.58
C ARG A 34 1.07 -12.14 2.93
N SER A 35 0.69 -11.47 4.01
CA SER A 35 1.20 -11.79 5.36
C SER A 35 0.67 -13.11 5.88
N GLU A 36 -0.55 -13.50 5.50
CA GLU A 36 -1.18 -14.77 5.90
C GLU A 36 -0.68 -15.97 5.07
N ARG A 37 -0.01 -15.72 3.93
CA ARG A 37 0.50 -16.77 3.04
C ARG A 37 1.42 -17.78 3.73
N TYR A 38 2.24 -17.31 4.67
CA TYR A 38 3.17 -18.15 5.43
C TYR A 38 2.95 -17.92 6.92
N HIS A 39 3.01 -18.99 7.72
CA HIS A 39 2.95 -18.86 9.16
C HIS A 39 4.14 -18.02 9.66
N SER A 40 3.84 -16.99 10.45
CA SER A 40 4.83 -16.17 11.11
C SER A 40 4.34 -15.79 12.50
N LYS A 41 5.26 -15.67 13.46
CA LYS A 41 4.94 -15.16 14.80
C LYS A 41 4.60 -13.67 14.72
N ASP A 42 3.65 -13.22 15.52
CA ASP A 42 3.29 -11.81 15.61
C ASP A 42 4.51 -10.94 15.90
N VAL A 43 4.62 -9.86 15.12
CA VAL A 43 5.75 -8.94 15.22
C VAL A 43 5.65 -8.15 16.52
N ARG A 44 6.67 -8.26 17.39
CA ARG A 44 6.78 -7.46 18.61
C ARG A 44 6.70 -5.96 18.28
N LYS A 45 6.07 -5.17 19.17
CA LYS A 45 5.95 -3.69 19.02
C LYS A 45 7.30 -3.00 18.77
N ALA A 46 8.39 -3.50 19.35
CA ALA A 46 9.74 -2.97 19.12
C ALA A 46 10.17 -3.07 17.64
N LYS A 47 9.98 -4.24 17.02
CA LYS A 47 10.33 -4.48 15.61
C LYS A 47 9.42 -3.68 14.66
N GLN A 48 8.15 -3.49 15.02
CA GLN A 48 7.24 -2.62 14.27
C GLN A 48 7.70 -1.15 14.28
N ARG A 49 8.15 -0.65 15.44
CA ARG A 49 8.69 0.71 15.58
C ARG A 49 9.98 0.89 14.78
N GLN A 50 10.92 -0.05 14.89
CA GLN A 50 12.15 -0.01 14.11
C GLN A 50 11.87 0.02 12.60
N ALA A 51 10.93 -0.81 12.12
CA ALA A 51 10.51 -0.79 10.73
C ALA A 51 9.81 0.52 10.31
N ALA A 52 9.12 1.22 11.21
CA ALA A 52 8.55 2.54 10.93
C ALA A 52 9.65 3.59 10.77
N VAL A 53 10.61 3.64 11.68
CA VAL A 53 11.77 4.56 11.62
C VAL A 53 12.56 4.36 10.33
N MET A 54 12.90 3.11 9.99
CA MET A 54 13.64 2.83 8.76
C MET A 54 12.89 3.26 7.50
N ARG A 55 11.55 3.18 7.49
CA ARG A 55 10.75 3.68 6.35
C ARG A 55 10.88 5.19 6.18
N GLU A 56 10.96 5.95 7.25
CA GLU A 56 11.17 7.41 7.18
C GLU A 56 12.58 7.72 6.67
N VAL A 57 13.59 7.01 7.15
CA VAL A 57 14.98 7.12 6.68
C VAL A 57 15.06 6.89 5.17
N TYR A 58 14.48 5.80 4.66
CA TYR A 58 14.49 5.52 3.23
C TYR A 58 13.68 6.53 2.40
N ARG A 59 12.59 7.08 2.95
CA ARG A 59 11.82 8.15 2.28
C ARG A 59 12.64 9.42 2.17
N ALA A 60 13.31 9.83 3.24
CA ALA A 60 14.19 10.99 3.24
C ALA A 60 15.36 10.81 2.26
N ALA A 61 15.99 9.63 2.23
CA ALA A 61 17.04 9.31 1.28
C ALA A 61 16.56 9.39 -0.17
N LYS A 62 15.34 8.88 -0.45
CA LYS A 62 14.73 8.94 -1.78
C LYS A 62 14.44 10.38 -2.23
N GLU A 63 13.95 11.22 -1.34
CA GLU A 63 13.73 12.65 -1.64
C GLU A 63 15.05 13.37 -1.94
N LYS A 64 16.12 13.09 -1.16
CA LYS A 64 17.45 13.66 -1.39
C LYS A 64 18.03 13.26 -2.77
N ASN A 65 17.83 12.02 -3.18
CA ASN A 65 18.35 11.47 -4.43
C ASN A 65 17.42 11.67 -5.63
N LYS A 66 16.35 12.45 -5.51
CA LYS A 66 15.34 12.63 -6.57
C LYS A 66 15.85 13.47 -7.75
N PHE A 67 16.86 14.30 -7.51
CA PHE A 67 17.38 15.30 -8.44
C PHE A 67 18.82 15.05 -8.89
N TYR A 68 19.43 13.94 -8.42
CA TYR A 68 20.76 13.48 -8.83
C TYR A 68 20.63 12.19 -9.63
#